data_AF-X4XVE3-F1
#
_entry.id   AF-X4XVE3-F1
#
_cell.length_a   1.000
_cell.length_b   1.000
_cell.length_c   1.000
_cell.angle_alpha   90.00
_cell.angle_beta   90.00
_cell.angle_gamma   90.00
#
_symmetry.space_group_name_H-M   'P 1'
#
loop_
_entity.id
_entity.type
_entity.pdbx_description
1 polymer ?
#
loop_
_entity_poly.entity_id
_entity_poly.type
_entity_poly.pdbx_seq_one_letter_code
_entity_poly.pdbx_strand_id
1 'polypeptide(L)'
;RRLRLPLEIARRFFDLQDKLGFDKASKTVEWLMNKSGEAIDEVYKDGRTGDNKSSTSTSECDAVSENKDLGQKDFSEADKAKTVRTAPYQLDRDSREK
;
A
#
# COMPACT_ATOMS: atom_id res chain seq x y z
N ARG A 1 -8.45 -7.12 -7.82
CA ARG A 1 -8.91 -7.73 -6.54
C ARG A 1 -8.97 -6.62 -5.47
N ARG A 2 -9.75 -6.76 -4.38
CA ARG A 2 -9.96 -5.71 -3.37
C ARG A 2 -9.52 -6.19 -1.98
N LEU A 3 -8.81 -5.35 -1.23
CA LEU A 3 -8.45 -5.59 0.17
C LEU A 3 -9.42 -4.81 1.07
N ARG A 4 -9.87 -5.43 2.16
CA ARG A 4 -10.67 -4.76 3.21
C ARG A 4 -9.81 -4.69 4.46
N LEU A 5 -9.52 -3.47 4.90
CA LEU A 5 -8.71 -3.21 6.08
C LEU A 5 -9.61 -2.77 7.24
N PRO A 6 -9.33 -3.20 8.49
CA PRO A 6 -9.91 -2.60 9.68
C PRO A 6 -9.67 -1.09 9.72
N LEU A 7 -10.59 -0.34 10.33
CA LEU A 7 -10.54 1.14 10.38
C LEU A 7 -9.19 1.67 10.89
N GLU A 8 -8.67 1.05 11.95
CA GLU A 8 -7.40 1.48 12.55
C GLU A 8 -6.22 1.29 11.60
N ILE A 9 -6.16 0.14 10.91
CA ILE A 9 -5.10 -0.18 9.96
C ILE A 9 -5.23 0.70 8.71
N ALA A 10 -6.45 0.96 8.26
CA ALA A 10 -6.73 1.81 7.11
C ALA A 10 -6.17 3.23 7.32
N ARG A 11 -6.33 3.82 8.51
CA ARG A 11 -5.76 5.14 8.84
C ARG A 11 -4.24 5.17 8.64
N ARG A 12 -3.53 4.25 9.30
CA ARG A 12 -2.06 4.15 9.20
C ARG A 12 -1.60 3.87 7.76
N PHE A 13 -2.38 3.10 7.01
CA PHE A 13 -2.10 2.78 5.61
C PHE A 13 -2.23 4.00 4.71
N PHE A 14 -3.28 4.81 4.86
CA PHE A 14 -3.47 6.03 4.06
C PHE A 14 -2.46 7.12 4.42
N ASP A 15 -2.14 7.30 5.71
CA ASP A 15 -1.08 8.22 6.13
C ASP A 15 0.26 7.86 5.48
N LEU A 16 0.54 6.56 5.35
CA LEU A 16 1.74 6.07 4.66
C LEU A 16 1.66 6.31 3.15
N GLN A 17 0.49 6.10 2.53
CA GLN A 17 0.27 6.39 1.11
C GLN A 17 0.55 7.87 0.80
N ASP A 18 0.08 8.79 1.66
CA ASP A 18 0.30 10.23 1.52
C ASP A 18 1.78 10.59 1.69
N LYS A 19 2.48 9.99 2.67
CA LYS A 19 3.92 10.20 2.88
C LYS A 19 4.78 9.73 1.71
N LEU A 20 4.37 8.65 1.04
CA LEU A 20 5.04 8.14 -0.15
C LEU A 20 4.62 8.87 -1.42
N GLY A 21 3.57 9.70 -1.37
CA GLY A 21 3.04 10.43 -2.52
C GLY A 21 2.41 9.53 -3.59
N PHE A 22 1.91 8.34 -3.20
CA PHE A 22 1.35 7.40 -4.16
C PHE A 22 -0.14 7.65 -4.39
N ASP A 23 -0.54 7.78 -5.66
CA ASP A 23 -1.94 7.90 -6.06
C ASP A 23 -2.72 6.58 -5.89
N LYS A 24 -2.03 5.45 -6.04
CA LYS A 24 -2.64 4.11 -6.01
C LYS A 24 -2.16 3.31 -4.80
N ALA A 25 -3.11 2.85 -3.99
CA ALA A 25 -2.86 1.94 -2.86
C ALA A 25 -2.09 0.67 -3.24
N SER A 26 -2.20 0.19 -4.49
CA SER A 26 -1.43 -0.96 -4.96
C SER A 26 0.08 -0.72 -4.94
N LYS A 27 0.53 0.51 -5.24
CA LYS A 27 1.95 0.89 -5.18
C LYS A 27 2.45 0.92 -3.74
N THR A 28 1.64 1.43 -2.81
CA THR A 28 1.94 1.39 -1.38
C THR A 28 2.13 -0.04 -0.90
N VAL A 29 1.23 -0.96 -1.27
CA VAL A 29 1.34 -2.38 -0.90
C VAL A 29 2.61 -3.02 -1.49
N GLU A 30 2.92 -2.76 -2.76
CA GLU A 30 4.17 -3.24 -3.37
C GLU A 30 5.41 -2.72 -2.64
N TRP A 31 5.41 -1.44 -2.27
CA TRP A 31 6.48 -0.85 -1.47
C TRP A 31 6.60 -1.50 -0.08
N LEU A 32 5.48 -1.77 0.60
CA LEU A 32 5.49 -2.50 1.87
C LEU A 32 6.17 -3.86 1.71
N MET A 33 5.77 -4.66 0.72
CA MET A 33 6.32 -6.00 0.50
C MET A 33 7.82 -5.96 0.22
N ASN A 34 8.27 -5.00 -0.59
CA ASN A 34 9.70 -4.85 -0.92
C ASN A 34 10.51 -4.40 0.31
N LYS A 35 9.96 -3.48 1.12
CA LYS A 35 10.66 -2.98 2.32
C LYS A 35 10.66 -3.99 3.45
N SER A 36 9.61 -4.80 3.59
CA SER A 36 9.53 -5.84 4.61
C SER A 36 10.25 -7.13 4.24
N GLY A 37 10.71 -7.30 2.99
CA GLY A 37 11.38 -8.52 2.54
C GLY A 37 12.57 -8.89 3.42
N GLU A 38 13.42 -7.92 3.78
CA GLU A 38 14.57 -8.14 4.66
C GLU A 38 14.14 -8.58 6.08
N ALA A 39 13.11 -7.96 6.64
CA ALA A 39 12.60 -8.32 7.97
C ALA A 39 11.90 -9.70 7.99
N ILE A 40 11.24 -10.07 6.89
CA ILE A 40 10.62 -11.40 6.75
C ILE A 40 11.71 -12.47 6.64
N ASP A 41 12.76 -12.22 5.84
CA ASP A 41 13.89 -13.13 5.70
C ASP A 41 14.64 -13.35 7.03
N GLU A 42 14.79 -12.31 7.85
CA GLU A 42 15.36 -12.39 9.19
C GLU A 42 14.52 -13.30 10.10
N VAL A 43 13.19 -13.08 10.17
CA VAL A 43 12.29 -13.92 10.97
C VAL A 43 12.27 -15.37 10.48
N TYR A 44 12.35 -15.62 9.18
CA TYR A 44 12.37 -16.98 8.63
C TYR A 44 13.69 -17.72 8.90
N LYS A 45 14.81 -16.99 9.02
CA LYS A 45 16.11 -17.54 9.42
C LYS A 45 16.16 -17.82 10.92
N ASP A 46 15.61 -16.94 11.75
CA ASP A 46 15.58 -17.10 13.20
C ASP A 46 14.55 -18.17 13.64
N GLY A 47 13.43 -18.30 12.92
CA GLY A 47 12.43 -19.36 13.13
C GLY A 47 12.88 -20.78 12.75
N ARG A 48 14.08 -20.96 12.19
CA ARG A 48 14.71 -22.27 11.92
C ARG A 48 15.67 -22.71 13.02
N THR A 49 16.04 -21.83 13.95
CA THR A 49 16.91 -22.16 15.09
C THR A 49 16.08 -22.38 16.34
N GLY A 50 15.19 -23.37 16.27
CA GLY A 50 14.59 -23.96 17.46
C GLY A 50 15.53 -24.97 18.08
N ASP A 51 16.76 -24.58 18.45
CA ASP A 51 17.65 -25.42 19.26
C ASP A 51 18.52 -24.55 20.20
N ASN A 52 18.19 -24.69 21.48
CA ASN A 52 19.00 -24.52 22.68
C ASN A 52 20.47 -23.97 22.56
N LYS A 53 20.78 -23.10 23.53
CA LYS A 53 22.04 -23.04 24.32
C LYS A 53 23.05 -21.93 23.99
N SER A 54 23.20 -21.06 25.01
CA SER A 54 24.41 -20.36 25.47
C SER A 54 24.94 -19.13 24.72
N SER A 55 24.83 -17.99 25.42
CA SER A 55 25.88 -16.98 25.67
C SER A 55 27.19 -17.05 24.86
N THR A 56 27.49 -16.02 24.04
CA THR A 56 28.69 -15.16 24.24
C THR A 56 28.78 -13.96 23.28
N SER A 57 29.15 -12.82 23.88
CA SER A 57 29.93 -11.64 23.46
C SER A 57 30.03 -11.12 22.01
N THR A 58 29.68 -9.83 21.89
CA THR A 58 30.33 -8.71 21.16
C THR A 58 30.96 -8.94 19.79
N SER A 59 30.38 -8.33 18.75
CA SER A 59 31.10 -7.94 17.53
C SER A 59 30.49 -6.66 16.96
N GLU A 60 31.37 -5.72 16.64
CA GLU A 60 31.09 -4.32 16.27
C GLU A 60 30.42 -4.21 14.89
N CYS A 61 29.57 -3.20 14.75
CA CYS A 61 28.77 -2.94 13.56
C CYS A 61 29.49 -1.99 12.61
N ASP A 62 29.71 -2.42 11.37
CA ASP A 62 29.95 -1.52 10.25
C ASP A 62 29.08 -2.00 9.07
N ALA A 63 27.88 -1.43 9.00
CA ALA A 63 26.92 -1.71 7.93
C ALA A 63 26.86 -0.49 7.00
N VAL A 64 27.72 -0.48 5.99
CA VAL A 64 27.54 0.38 4.81
C VAL A 64 26.31 -0.12 4.07
N SER A 65 25.18 0.58 4.24
CA SER A 65 24.02 0.39 3.38
C SER A 65 24.34 0.91 1.98
N GLU A 66 24.53 -0.03 1.06
CA GLU A 66 24.54 0.22 -0.38
C GLU A 66 23.11 0.55 -0.83
N ASN A 67 22.87 1.83 -1.15
CA ASN A 67 21.64 2.27 -1.79
C ASN A 67 21.53 1.64 -3.18
N LYS A 68 20.79 0.54 -3.31
CA LYS A 68 20.40 0.02 -4.61
C LYS A 68 19.38 0.97 -5.22
N ASP A 69 19.85 1.71 -6.22
CA ASP A 69 19.10 2.50 -7.19
C ASP A 69 17.88 1.72 -7.69
N LEU A 70 16.70 2.08 -7.18
CA LEU A 70 15.44 1.52 -7.67
C LEU A 70 14.92 2.41 -8.78
N GLY A 71 15.29 2.02 -10.00
CA GLY A 71 14.88 2.63 -11.25
C GLY A 71 13.42 3.06 -11.26
N GLN A 72 13.24 4.31 -11.64
CA GLN A 72 11.96 4.95 -11.91
C GLN A 72 11.14 4.09 -12.87
N LYS A 73 10.05 3.49 -12.38
CA LYS A 73 8.96 3.05 -13.24
C LYS A 73 7.88 4.12 -13.20
N ASP A 74 8.01 5.07 -14.12
CA ASP A 74 6.95 6.00 -14.48
C ASP A 74 5.76 5.20 -15.01
N PHE A 75 4.80 4.92 -14.14
CA PHE A 75 3.50 4.40 -14.53
C PHE A 75 2.58 5.59 -14.78
N SER A 76 2.65 6.09 -16.01
CA SER A 76 1.82 7.16 -16.56
C SER A 76 0.33 6.87 -16.41
N GLU A 77 -0.35 7.92 -15.97
CA GLU A 77 -1.79 8.06 -15.78
C GLU A 77 -2.51 8.05 -17.13
N ALA A 78 -3.54 7.20 -17.26
CA ALA A 78 -4.48 7.27 -18.37
C ALA A 78 -5.75 7.93 -17.83
N ASP A 79 -5.95 9.19 -18.24
CA ASP A 79 -7.13 10.01 -18.02
C ASP A 79 -8.43 9.22 -18.23
N LYS A 80 -9.30 9.24 -17.22
CA LYS A 80 -10.71 8.88 -17.40
C LYS A 80 -11.54 10.14 -17.53
N ALA A 81 -11.87 10.50 -18.78
CA ALA A 81 -12.91 11.47 -19.09
C ALA A 81 -14.22 11.08 -18.39
N LYS A 82 -14.71 11.97 -17.51
CA LYS A 82 -15.92 11.81 -16.73
C LYS A 82 -17.09 12.44 -17.49
N THR A 83 -17.81 11.64 -18.28
CA THR A 83 -19.12 12.05 -18.84
C THR A 83 -20.15 12.09 -17.72
N VAL A 84 -20.49 13.30 -17.27
CA VAL A 84 -21.64 13.58 -16.41
C VAL A 84 -22.90 13.32 -17.22
N ARG A 85 -23.61 12.22 -16.92
CA ARG A 85 -25.00 12.03 -17.35
C ARG A 85 -25.90 12.67 -16.31
N THR A 86 -26.22 13.95 -16.50
CA THR A 86 -27.35 14.59 -15.82
C THR A 86 -28.62 14.06 -16.46
N ALA A 87 -29.36 13.21 -15.76
CA ALA A 87 -30.72 12.85 -16.16
C ALA A 87 -31.66 13.99 -15.70
N PRO A 88 -32.36 14.69 -16.61
CA PRO A 88 -33.43 15.58 -16.18
C PRO A 88 -34.60 14.71 -15.70
N TYR A 89 -34.95 14.85 -14.42
CA TYR A 89 -36.26 14.41 -13.93
C TYR A 89 -37.34 15.19 -14.72
N GLN A 90 -37.96 14.52 -15.68
CA GLN A 90 -39.23 15.01 -16.25
C GLN A 90 -40.32 14.65 -15.25
N LEU A 91 -40.81 15.66 -14.53
CA LEU A 91 -42.04 15.54 -13.76
C LEU A 91 -43.19 15.56 -14.75
N ASP A 92 -43.76 14.40 -15.04
CA ASP A 92 -45.03 14.28 -15.73
C ASP A 92 -46.11 14.97 -14.87
N ARG A 93 -46.42 16.21 -15.22
CA ARG A 93 -47.64 16.89 -14.79
C ARG A 93 -48.77 16.36 -15.66
N ASP A 94 -49.34 15.22 -15.29
CA ASP A 94 -50.60 14.82 -15.88
C ASP A 94 -51.76 15.50 -15.16
N SER A 95 -52.59 16.12 -15.99
CA SER A 95 -53.73 16.96 -15.65
C SER A 95 -54.82 16.16 -14.97
N ARG A 96 -55.27 16.61 -13.80
CA ARG A 96 -56.63 16.31 -13.36
C ARG A 96 -57.57 17.26 -14.10
N GLU A 97 -58.05 16.83 -15.27
CA GLU A 97 -59.27 17.40 -15.82
C GLU A 97 -60.50 16.79 -15.12
N LYS A 98 -61.41 17.72 -14.81
CA LYS A 98 -62.79 17.64 -14.31
C LYS A 98 -63.50 16.29 -14.29
#